data_AF-A0A966HHL6-F1
#
_entry.id   AF-A0A966HHL6-F1
#
_cell.length_a   1.000
_cell.length_b   1.000
_cell.length_c   1.000
_cell.angle_alpha   90.00
_cell.angle_beta   90.00
_cell.angle_gamma   90.00
#
_symmetry.space_group_name_H-M   'P 1'
#
loop_
_entity.id
_entity.type
_entity.pdbx_description
1 polymer ?
#
loop_
_entity_poly.entity_id
_entity_poly.type
_entity_poly.pdbx_seq_one_letter_code
_entity_poly.pdbx_strand_id
1 'polypeptide(L)' 'MPGTKAGGAKAAATNKSRHGADFYAKIGQKGGKIGTTGGFYANRELARIAGAKGGRISRRTKKVEVKEVA' A
#
# COMPACT_ATOMS: atom_id res chain seq x y z
N MET A 1 5.65 13.43 -22.75
CA MET A 1 7.12 13.49 -22.65
C MET A 1 7.57 12.53 -21.56
N PRO A 2 8.58 11.68 -21.80
CA PRO A 2 9.17 10.84 -20.76
C PRO A 2 9.69 11.70 -19.60
N GLY A 3 9.66 11.16 -18.39
CA GLY A 3 10.11 11.87 -17.18
C GLY A 3 9.13 12.90 -16.60
N THR A 4 8.01 13.21 -17.27
CA THR A 4 6.99 14.12 -16.70
C THR A 4 5.89 13.37 -15.96
N LYS A 5 5.25 14.04 -14.98
CA LYS A 5 4.11 13.47 -14.23
C LYS A 5 2.99 12.97 -15.15
N ALA A 6 2.66 13.76 -16.18
CA ALA A 6 1.65 13.39 -17.16
C ALA A 6 2.07 12.15 -17.99
N GLY A 7 3.34 12.03 -18.36
CA GLY A 7 3.87 10.85 -19.02
C GLY A 7 3.80 9.60 -18.14
N GLY A 8 4.19 9.72 -16.87
CA GLY A 8 4.11 8.64 -15.88
C GLY A 8 2.67 8.16 -15.63
N ALA A 9 1.71 9.07 -15.56
CA ALA A 9 0.30 8.73 -15.40
C ALA A 9 -0.23 7.92 -16.59
N LYS A 10 0.11 8.33 -17.84
CA LYS A 10 -0.25 7.58 -19.05
C LYS A 10 0.39 6.19 -19.06
N ALA A 11 1.66 6.08 -18.70
CA ALA A 11 2.34 4.79 -18.61
C ALA A 11 1.69 3.87 -17.55
N ALA A 12 1.32 4.41 -16.39
CA ALA A 12 0.64 3.65 -15.35
C ALA A 12 -0.73 3.13 -15.79
N ALA A 13 -1.49 3.94 -16.54
CA ALA A 13 -2.78 3.52 -17.11
C ALA A 13 -2.60 2.35 -18.09
N THR A 14 -1.63 2.46 -19.01
CA THR A 14 -1.30 1.40 -19.96
C THR A 14 -0.85 0.12 -19.25
N ASN A 15 0.00 0.22 -18.23
CA ASN A 15 0.48 -0.94 -17.48
C ASN A 15 -0.65 -1.65 -16.72
N LYS A 16 -1.56 -0.88 -16.10
CA LYS A 16 -2.74 -1.43 -15.43
C LYS A 16 -3.70 -2.11 -16.41
N SER A 17 -3.87 -1.55 -17.60
CA SER A 17 -4.70 -2.16 -18.65
C SER A 17 -4.10 -3.45 -19.19
N ARG A 18 -2.78 -3.52 -19.38
CA ARG A 18 -2.09 -4.68 -19.95
C ARG A 18 -1.87 -5.82 -18.96
N HIS A 19 -1.57 -5.49 -17.70
CA HIS A 19 -1.13 -6.46 -16.70
C HIS A 19 -2.12 -6.61 -15.53
N GLY A 20 -3.24 -5.90 -15.58
CA GLY A 20 -4.27 -5.90 -14.56
C GLY A 20 -4.01 -4.91 -13.42
N ALA A 21 -5.05 -4.72 -12.59
CA ALA A 21 -5.02 -3.78 -11.46
C ALA A 21 -3.93 -4.13 -10.43
N ASP A 22 -3.60 -5.42 -10.27
CA ASP A 22 -2.65 -5.92 -9.28
C ASP A 22 -1.18 -5.76 -9.68
N PHE A 23 -0.88 -5.28 -10.88
CA PHE A 23 0.48 -5.25 -11.43
C PHE A 23 1.50 -4.62 -10.48
N TYR A 24 1.22 -3.41 -9.99
CA TYR A 24 2.11 -2.70 -9.07
C TYR A 24 2.15 -3.34 -7.68
N ALA A 25 1.05 -3.92 -7.21
CA ALA A 25 0.99 -4.62 -5.93
C ALA A 25 1.90 -5.87 -5.96
N LYS A 26 1.87 -6.65 -7.05
CA LYS A 26 2.71 -7.84 -7.24
C LYS A 26 4.19 -7.48 -7.31
N ILE A 27 4.57 -6.42 -8.04
CA ILE A 27 5.97 -5.96 -8.12
C ILE A 27 6.46 -5.49 -6.76
N GLY A 28 5.68 -4.67 -6.06
CA GLY A 28 6.01 -4.19 -4.71
C GLY A 28 6.18 -5.34 -3.71
N GLN A 29 5.31 -6.35 -3.76
CA GLN A 29 5.42 -7.53 -2.90
C GLN A 29 6.71 -8.32 -3.17
N LYS A 30 7.06 -8.57 -4.44
CA LYS A 30 8.30 -9.27 -4.81
C LYS A 30 9.53 -8.50 -4.34
N GLY A 31 9.58 -7.20 -4.59
CA GLY A 31 10.68 -6.34 -4.15
C GLY A 31 10.83 -6.32 -2.62
N GLY A 32 9.72 -6.22 -1.89
CA GLY A 32 9.72 -6.25 -0.42
C GLY A 32 10.16 -7.59 0.18
N LYS A 33 9.87 -8.72 -0.49
CA LYS A 33 10.36 -10.05 -0.06
C LYS A 33 11.87 -10.21 -0.23
N ILE A 34 12.44 -9.63 -1.29
CA ILE A 34 13.87 -9.72 -1.59
C ILE A 34 14.68 -8.69 -0.78
N GLY A 35 14.10 -7.50 -0.53
CA GLY A 35 14.75 -6.44 0.22
C GLY A 35 14.88 -6.74 1.70
N THR A 36 16.08 -7.11 2.15
CA THR A 36 16.41 -7.44 3.54
C THR A 36 17.30 -6.39 4.22
N THR A 37 17.66 -5.30 3.54
CA THR A 37 18.64 -4.33 4.06
C THR A 37 18.06 -2.99 4.49
N GLY A 38 16.75 -2.74 4.32
CA GLY A 38 16.18 -1.41 4.56
C GLY A 38 14.77 -1.37 5.17
N GLY A 39 14.33 -0.16 5.50
CA GLY A 39 12.97 0.17 5.92
C GLY A 39 12.49 -0.62 7.15
N PHE A 40 11.34 -1.28 7.00
CA PHE A 40 10.68 -2.05 8.06
C PHE A 40 11.39 -3.37 8.42
N TYR A 41 12.30 -3.86 7.56
CA TYR A 41 13.10 -5.04 7.87
C TYR A 41 14.25 -4.70 8.81
N ALA A 42 15.00 -3.62 8.49
CA ALA A 42 16.16 -3.21 9.27
C ALA A 42 15.80 -2.65 10.66
N ASN A 43 14.58 -2.13 10.83
CA ASN A 43 14.10 -1.59 12.11
C ASN A 43 12.71 -2.11 12.46
N ARG A 44 12.66 -3.10 13.35
CA ARG A 44 11.43 -3.77 13.78
C ARG A 44 10.50 -2.87 14.60
N GLU A 45 11.04 -1.93 15.37
CA GLU A 45 10.24 -0.97 16.13
C GLU A 45 9.50 0.02 15.22
N LEU A 46 10.19 0.51 14.18
CA LEU A 46 9.57 1.38 13.17
C LEU A 46 8.41 0.66 12.45
N ALA A 47 8.57 -0.63 12.15
CA ALA A 47 7.51 -1.47 11.59
C ALA A 47 6.32 -1.62 12.52
N ARG A 48 6.58 -1.83 13.82
CA ARG A 48 5.56 -1.95 14.85
C ARG A 48 4.74 -0.66 14.98
N ILE A 49 5.41 0.49 15.07
CA ILE A 49 4.75 1.81 15.23
C ILE A 49 3.88 2.13 14.00
N ALA A 50 4.43 1.93 12.79
CA ALA A 50 3.69 2.20 11.56
C ALA A 50 2.47 1.28 11.40
N GLY A 51 2.64 -0.01 11.72
CA GLY A 51 1.56 -1.00 11.71
C GLY A 51 0.43 -0.65 12.69
N ALA A 52 0.79 -0.29 13.93
CA ALA A 52 -0.19 0.12 14.95
C ALA A 52 -0.97 1.38 14.54
N LYS A 53 -0.28 2.38 13.98
CA LYS A 53 -0.92 3.60 13.47
C LYS A 53 -1.89 3.30 12.32
N GLY A 54 -1.47 2.48 11.36
CA GLY A 54 -2.31 2.06 10.24
C GLY A 54 -3.54 1.28 10.69
N GLY A 55 -3.37 0.38 11.66
CA GLY A 55 -4.46 -0.37 12.28
C GLY A 55 -5.50 0.54 12.95
N ARG A 56 -5.06 1.52 13.75
CA ARG A 56 -5.97 2.50 14.39
C ARG A 56 -6.75 3.36 13.41
N ILE A 57 -6.13 3.74 12.27
CA ILE A 57 -6.77 4.59 11.25
C ILE A 57 -7.70 3.79 10.33
N SER A 58 -7.51 2.47 10.24
CA SER A 58 -8.26 1.61 9.33
C SER A 58 -9.76 1.69 9.56
N ARG A 59 -10.51 1.91 8.47
CA ARG A 59 -11.97 1.89 8.45
C ARG A 59 -12.56 0.52 8.08
N ARG A 60 -11.72 -0.46 7.70
CA ARG A 60 -12.20 -1.74 7.14
C ARG A 60 -12.81 -2.69 8.19
N THR A 61 -12.41 -2.57 9.45
CA THR A 61 -12.73 -3.55 10.51
C THR A 61 -13.40 -2.93 11.74
N LYS A 62 -13.75 -1.64 11.71
CA LYS A 62 -14.42 -1.01 12.85
C LYS A 62 -15.87 -1.52 12.89
N LYS A 63 -16.15 -2.52 13.75
CA LYS A 63 -17.51 -2.95 14.06
C LYS A 63 -18.22 -1.74 14.66
N VAL A 64 -19.11 -1.11 13.89
CA VAL A 64 -19.95 -0.02 14.38
C VAL A 64 -21.00 -0.71 15.23
N GLU A 65 -20.85 -0.69 16.55
CA GLU A 65 -21.96 -1.00 17.44
C GLU A 65 -23.02 0.09 17.22
N VAL A 66 -24.07 -0.26 16.49
CA VAL A 66 -25.23 0.60 16.31
C VAL A 66 -25.91 0.67 17.67
N LYS A 67 -25.72 1.78 18.39
CA LYS A 67 -26.51 2.05 19.59
C LYS A 67 -27.90 2.43 19.12
N GLU A 68 -28.86 1.54 19.29
CA GLU A 68 -30.28 1.89 19.20
C GLU A 68 -30.56 2.95 20.27
N VAL A 69 -31.11 4.07 19.81
CA VAL A 69 -31.60 5.15 20.68
C VAL A 69 -33.03 4.79 21.03
N ALA A 70 -33.28 4.55 22.31
CA ALA A 70 -34.62 4.36 22.88
C ALA A 70 -35.41 5.68 22.89
#